data_AF-A0A3D8VFD0-F1
#
_entry.id   AF-A0A3D8VFD0-F1
#
_cell.length_a   1.000
_cell.length_b   1.000
_cell.length_c   1.000
_cell.angle_alpha   90.00
_cell.angle_beta   90.00
_cell.angle_gamma   90.00
#
_symmetry.space_group_name_H-M   'P 1'
#
loop_
_entity.id
_entity.type
_entity.pdbx_description
1 polymer ?
#
loop_
_entity_poly.entity_id
_entity_poly.type
_entity_poly.pdbx_seq_one_letter_code
_entity_poly.pdbx_strand_id
1 'polypeptide(L)'
;MAALLVPLLAVSAIGFLCSALVHIVALTGVVPPGGNAVFALHVGVFVIWFPVVFLAIRISQGQRGFMSWGPLLSGCPAWFRGFLLVLFAYAFLNFFSAFNGEAGHKQQSDALAPATLRGSSGHWMLFYAAGFGVLLTAYRRPWMLRGATCPRGHRGLRDAKFCPTCGAALPDTPSRTRPLV
;
A
#
# COMPACT_ATOMS: atom_id res chain seq x y z
N MET A 1 13.12 12.89 -5.25
CA MET A 1 12.02 11.99 -4.82
C MET A 1 11.26 11.38 -6.00
N ALA A 2 10.83 12.15 -7.00
CA ALA A 2 10.07 11.60 -8.14
C ALA A 2 10.77 10.48 -8.92
N ALA A 3 12.10 10.56 -9.09
CA ALA A 3 12.88 9.56 -9.83
C ALA A 3 12.83 8.13 -9.23
N LEU A 4 12.61 8.00 -7.92
CA LEU A 4 12.49 6.70 -7.25
C LEU A 4 11.03 6.20 -7.16
N LEU A 5 10.05 7.09 -7.35
CA LEU A 5 8.63 6.69 -7.27
C LEU A 5 8.19 5.86 -8.47
N VAL A 6 8.65 6.21 -9.68
CA VAL A 6 8.31 5.48 -10.92
C VAL A 6 8.78 4.02 -10.90
N PRO A 7 10.04 3.70 -10.57
CA PRO A 7 10.47 2.30 -10.48
C PRO A 7 9.72 1.55 -9.37
N LEU A 8 9.46 2.17 -8.21
CA LEU A 8 8.67 1.53 -7.14
C LEU A 8 7.21 1.28 -7.56
N LEU A 9 6.62 2.18 -8.36
CA LEU A 9 5.30 1.99 -8.95
C LEU A 9 5.29 0.80 -9.92
N ALA A 10 6.30 0.72 -10.79
CA ALA A 10 6.43 -0.39 -11.73
C ALA A 10 6.60 -1.72 -11.00
N VAL A 11 7.49 -1.80 -10.00
CA VAL A 11 7.72 -3.02 -9.21
C VAL A 11 6.46 -3.41 -8.44
N SER A 12 5.71 -2.45 -7.88
CA SER A 12 4.45 -2.77 -7.17
C SER A 12 3.35 -3.28 -8.10
N ALA A 13 3.22 -2.70 -9.30
CA ALA A 13 2.29 -3.20 -10.32
C ALA A 13 2.69 -4.60 -10.82
N ILE A 14 3.96 -4.82 -11.12
CA ILE A 14 4.46 -6.14 -11.56
C ILE A 14 4.28 -7.18 -10.46
N GLY A 15 4.65 -6.85 -9.21
CA GLY A 15 4.47 -7.74 -8.06
C GLY A 15 3.00 -8.09 -7.80
N PHE A 16 2.08 -7.14 -7.99
CA PHE A 16 0.65 -7.41 -7.94
C PHE A 16 0.21 -8.39 -9.04
N LEU A 17 0.62 -8.19 -10.29
CA LEU A 17 0.27 -9.09 -11.39
C LEU A 17 0.85 -10.49 -11.19
N CYS A 18 2.12 -10.60 -10.82
CA CYS A 18 2.76 -11.88 -10.55
C CYS A 18 2.10 -12.62 -9.37
N SER A 19 1.78 -11.91 -8.28
CA SER A 19 1.07 -12.52 -7.15
C SER A 19 -0.35 -12.96 -7.51
N ALA A 20 -1.06 -12.19 -8.34
CA ALA A 20 -2.37 -12.59 -8.87
C ALA A 20 -2.30 -13.85 -9.74
N LEU A 21 -1.29 -13.96 -10.61
CA LEU A 21 -1.06 -15.16 -11.42
C LEU A 21 -0.77 -16.38 -10.56
N VAL A 22 0.13 -16.26 -9.57
CA VAL A 22 0.43 -17.34 -8.61
C VAL A 22 -0.84 -17.73 -7.85
N HIS A 23 -1.66 -16.75 -7.46
CA HIS A 23 -2.92 -17.02 -6.77
C HIS A 23 -3.89 -17.82 -7.64
N ILE A 24 -4.11 -17.42 -8.89
CA ILE A 24 -4.98 -18.13 -9.85
C ILE A 24 -4.50 -19.57 -10.07
N VAL A 25 -3.20 -19.78 -10.24
CA VAL A 25 -2.63 -21.13 -10.41
C VAL A 25 -2.79 -21.97 -9.13
N ALA A 26 -2.64 -21.35 -7.95
CA ALA A 26 -2.86 -22.04 -6.69
C ALA A 26 -4.35 -22.40 -6.47
N LEU A 27 -5.30 -21.63 -7.03
CA LEU A 27 -6.74 -21.97 -7.02
C LEU A 27 -7.02 -23.26 -7.81
N THR A 28 -6.25 -23.55 -8.87
CA THR A 28 -6.40 -24.79 -9.65
C THR A 28 -5.72 -25.99 -9.01
N GLY A 29 -5.06 -25.82 -7.86
CA GLY A 29 -4.33 -26.89 -7.17
C GLY A 29 -3.01 -27.29 -7.85
N VAL A 30 -2.56 -26.50 -8.83
CA VAL A 30 -1.31 -26.77 -9.58
C VAL A 30 -0.17 -25.99 -8.93
N VAL A 31 1.02 -26.58 -8.89
CA VAL A 31 2.22 -25.90 -8.41
C VAL A 31 2.63 -24.85 -9.45
N PRO A 32 2.84 -23.58 -9.06
CA PRO A 32 3.20 -22.53 -10.00
C PRO A 32 4.55 -22.80 -10.68
N PRO A 33 4.69 -22.42 -11.96
CA PRO A 33 5.96 -22.53 -12.66
C PRO A 33 7.00 -21.64 -11.92
N GLY A 34 8.06 -22.28 -11.42
CA GLY A 34 9.10 -21.62 -10.61
C GLY A 34 9.25 -22.16 -9.18
N GLY A 35 8.33 -23.01 -8.71
CA GLY A 35 8.45 -23.66 -7.40
C GLY A 35 8.73 -22.66 -6.28
N ASN A 36 9.82 -22.85 -5.53
CA ASN A 36 10.19 -21.96 -4.42
C ASN A 36 10.55 -20.52 -4.83
N ALA A 37 10.81 -20.25 -6.12
CA ALA A 37 11.11 -18.90 -6.59
C ALA A 37 9.94 -17.93 -6.37
N VAL A 38 8.70 -18.43 -6.23
CA VAL A 38 7.53 -17.59 -5.92
C VAL A 38 7.67 -16.86 -4.59
N PHE A 39 8.46 -17.38 -3.63
CA PHE A 39 8.75 -16.69 -2.37
C PHE A 39 9.60 -15.43 -2.55
N ALA A 40 10.24 -15.23 -3.71
CA ALA A 40 10.85 -13.94 -4.04
C ALA A 40 9.80 -12.81 -4.07
N LEU A 41 8.52 -13.11 -4.35
CA LEU A 41 7.43 -12.14 -4.22
C LEU A 41 7.25 -11.68 -2.78
N HIS A 42 7.46 -12.56 -1.80
CA HIS A 42 7.42 -12.20 -0.39
C HIS A 42 8.55 -11.22 -0.04
N VAL A 43 9.77 -11.50 -0.49
CA VAL A 43 10.92 -10.59 -0.31
C VAL A 43 10.67 -9.24 -0.99
N GLY A 44 10.09 -9.25 -2.20
CA GLY A 44 9.71 -8.04 -2.92
C GLY A 44 8.70 -7.16 -2.19
N VAL A 45 7.78 -7.74 -1.41
CA VAL A 45 6.87 -6.97 -0.55
C VAL A 45 7.67 -6.10 0.41
N PHE A 46 8.66 -6.66 1.11
CA PHE A 46 9.47 -5.90 2.06
C PHE A 46 10.22 -4.74 1.40
N VAL A 47 10.80 -4.96 0.21
CA VAL A 47 11.54 -3.93 -0.54
C VAL A 47 10.68 -2.70 -0.81
N ILE A 48 9.40 -2.89 -1.14
CA ILE A 48 8.48 -1.80 -1.48
C ILE A 48 7.77 -1.26 -0.23
N TRP A 49 7.57 -2.11 0.78
CA TRP A 49 6.81 -1.73 1.97
C TRP A 49 7.55 -0.71 2.83
N PHE A 50 8.88 -0.80 2.94
CA PHE A 50 9.69 0.20 3.64
C PHE A 50 9.45 1.63 3.13
N PRO A 51 9.64 1.94 1.83
CA PRO A 51 9.38 3.28 1.32
C PRO A 51 7.89 3.66 1.39
N VAL A 52 6.97 2.71 1.22
CA VAL A 52 5.52 2.95 1.35
C VAL A 52 5.15 3.39 2.77
N VAL A 53 5.64 2.72 3.81
CA VAL A 53 5.39 3.08 5.20
C VAL A 53 5.97 4.45 5.51
N PHE A 54 7.20 4.73 5.05
CA PHE A 54 7.81 6.04 5.24
C PHE A 54 6.98 7.14 4.58
N LEU A 55 6.52 6.93 3.34
CA LEU A 55 5.61 7.85 2.66
C LEU A 55 4.29 8.00 3.39
N ALA A 56 3.71 6.91 3.89
CA ALA A 56 2.46 6.95 4.62
C ALA A 56 2.57 7.78 5.90
N ILE A 57 3.63 7.59 6.69
CA ILE A 57 3.93 8.43 7.86
C ILE A 57 4.04 9.89 7.44
N ARG A 58 4.75 10.20 6.35
CA ARG A 58 4.94 11.58 5.87
C ARG A 58 3.65 12.22 5.36
N ILE A 59 2.77 11.47 4.70
CA ILE A 59 1.46 11.95 4.22
C ILE A 59 0.52 12.17 5.42
N SER A 60 0.53 11.27 6.39
CA SER A 60 -0.32 11.34 7.60
C SER A 60 0.19 12.32 8.66
N GLN A 61 1.41 12.86 8.53
CA GLN A 61 1.95 13.87 9.44
C GLN A 61 1.02 15.09 9.53
N GLY A 62 0.47 15.29 10.73
CA GLY A 62 -0.45 16.39 11.04
C GLY A 62 -1.94 16.02 11.01
N GLN A 63 -2.31 14.77 10.72
CA GLN A 63 -3.68 14.31 10.89
C GLN A 63 -3.92 13.71 12.27
N ARG A 64 -5.05 14.05 12.89
CA ARG A 64 -5.50 13.46 14.16
C ARG A 64 -6.17 12.11 13.88
N GLY A 65 -5.40 11.03 13.91
CA GLY A 65 -5.91 9.66 13.77
C GLY A 65 -4.81 8.68 13.37
N PHE A 66 -4.83 7.47 13.94
CA PHE A 66 -3.94 6.39 13.53
C PHE A 66 -4.28 5.98 12.09
N MET A 67 -3.40 6.31 11.15
CA MET A 67 -3.41 5.81 9.76
C MET A 67 -4.75 5.98 9.01
N SER A 68 -5.16 7.23 8.77
CA SER A 68 -6.29 7.52 7.90
C SER A 68 -5.97 7.09 6.45
N TRP A 69 -6.69 6.08 5.94
CA TRP A 69 -6.52 5.58 4.56
C TRP A 69 -7.03 6.55 3.50
N GLY A 70 -7.94 7.46 3.86
CA GLY A 70 -8.53 8.46 2.97
C GLY A 70 -7.46 9.33 2.27
N PRO A 71 -6.59 10.02 3.02
CA PRO A 71 -5.48 10.78 2.44
C PRO A 71 -4.50 9.93 1.63
N LEU A 72 -4.16 8.74 2.13
CA LEU A 72 -3.21 7.81 1.50
C LEU A 72 -3.68 7.33 0.11
N LEU A 73 -5.00 7.21 -0.08
CA LEU A 73 -5.63 6.80 -1.33
C LEU A 73 -6.35 7.97 -2.02
N SER A 74 -5.98 9.21 -1.69
CA SER A 74 -6.64 10.40 -2.24
C SER A 74 -6.27 10.68 -3.69
N GLY A 75 -5.13 10.18 -4.18
CA GLY A 75 -4.73 10.25 -5.58
C GLY A 75 -5.26 9.10 -6.44
N CYS A 76 -5.85 8.08 -5.82
CA CYS A 76 -6.42 6.93 -6.51
C CYS A 76 -7.88 7.20 -6.94
N PRO A 77 -8.36 6.55 -8.03
CA PRO A 77 -9.78 6.56 -8.39
C PRO A 77 -10.67 6.03 -7.26
N ALA A 78 -11.93 6.47 -7.20
CA ALA A 78 -12.87 6.03 -6.16
C ALA A 78 -13.08 4.49 -6.15
N TRP A 79 -13.15 3.87 -7.33
CA TRP A 79 -13.31 2.42 -7.46
C TRP A 79 -12.14 1.65 -6.84
N PHE A 80 -10.93 2.21 -6.85
CA PHE A 80 -9.72 1.54 -6.33
C PHE A 80 -9.79 1.32 -4.82
N ARG A 81 -10.48 2.20 -4.09
CA ARG A 81 -10.72 2.02 -2.64
C ARG A 81 -11.64 0.84 -2.37
N GLY A 82 -12.69 0.70 -3.16
CA GLY A 82 -13.58 -0.46 -3.11
C GLY A 82 -12.83 -1.75 -3.47
N PHE A 83 -12.00 -1.70 -4.52
CA PHE A 83 -11.13 -2.81 -4.91
C PHE A 83 -10.19 -3.25 -3.78
N LEU A 84 -9.49 -2.32 -3.11
CA LEU A 84 -8.64 -2.65 -1.96
C LEU A 84 -9.41 -3.23 -0.79
N LEU A 85 -10.64 -2.74 -0.53
CA LEU A 85 -11.49 -3.29 0.53
C LEU A 85 -11.91 -4.74 0.22
N VAL A 86 -12.31 -5.01 -1.03
CA VAL A 86 -12.65 -6.37 -1.49
C VAL A 86 -11.42 -7.28 -1.41
N LEU A 87 -10.27 -6.80 -1.86
CA LEU A 87 -9.02 -7.56 -1.80
C LEU A 87 -8.58 -7.84 -0.37
N PHE A 88 -8.77 -6.87 0.55
CA PHE A 88 -8.50 -7.05 1.97
C PHE A 88 -9.40 -8.12 2.58
N ALA A 89 -10.71 -8.03 2.37
CA ALA A 89 -11.66 -9.03 2.85
C ALA A 89 -11.34 -10.42 2.27
N TYR A 90 -11.01 -10.50 0.99
CA TYR A 90 -10.62 -11.73 0.32
C TYR A 90 -9.32 -12.32 0.87
N ALA A 91 -8.26 -11.52 1.02
CA ALA A 91 -6.99 -11.95 1.58
C ALA A 91 -7.16 -12.43 3.03
N PHE A 92 -7.98 -11.74 3.82
CA PHE A 92 -8.31 -12.12 5.18
C PHE A 92 -9.02 -13.49 5.19
N LEU A 93 -10.11 -13.66 4.45
CA LEU A 93 -10.84 -14.93 4.38
C LEU A 93 -9.92 -16.09 3.94
N ASN A 94 -9.09 -15.89 2.90
CA ASN A 94 -8.17 -16.92 2.43
C ASN A 94 -7.08 -17.27 3.45
N PHE A 95 -6.54 -16.27 4.15
CA PHE A 95 -5.54 -16.46 5.20
C PHE A 95 -6.11 -17.31 6.34
N PHE A 96 -7.31 -16.97 6.83
CA PHE A 96 -7.97 -17.74 7.88
C PHE A 96 -8.42 -19.12 7.41
N SER A 97 -8.84 -19.29 6.15
CA SER A 97 -9.19 -20.63 5.64
C SER A 97 -7.97 -21.54 5.53
N ALA A 98 -6.81 -21.00 5.12
CA ALA A 98 -5.57 -21.76 5.04
C ALA A 98 -5.09 -22.15 6.45
N PHE A 99 -5.13 -21.22 7.40
CA PHE A 99 -4.70 -21.46 8.79
C PHE A 99 -5.60 -22.45 9.55
N ASN A 100 -6.92 -22.37 9.35
CA ASN A 100 -7.86 -23.30 9.98
C ASN A 100 -7.87 -24.69 9.32
N GLY A 101 -7.57 -24.78 8.02
CA GLY A 101 -7.45 -26.06 7.31
C GLY A 101 -6.25 -26.89 7.75
N GLU A 102 -5.15 -26.23 8.16
CA GLU A 102 -3.92 -26.90 8.63
C GLU A 102 -4.02 -27.41 10.08
N ALA A 103 -4.95 -26.91 10.90
CA ALA A 103 -5.15 -27.37 12.28
C ALA A 103 -5.73 -28.80 12.39
N GLY A 104 -6.24 -29.37 11.29
CA GLY A 104 -6.86 -30.70 11.25
C GLY A 104 -5.95 -31.84 10.76
N HIS A 105 -4.84 -31.56 10.07
CA HIS A 105 -3.98 -32.60 9.49
C HIS A 105 -2.50 -32.37 9.83
N LYS A 106 -1.93 -33.30 10.59
CA LYS A 106 -0.52 -33.42 11.02
C LYS A 106 0.47 -33.69 9.87
N GLN A 107 0.26 -33.09 8.70
CA GLN A 107 1.11 -33.31 7.53
C GLN A 107 2.01 -32.09 7.36
N GLN A 108 3.29 -32.32 7.60
CA GLN A 108 4.42 -31.41 7.40
C GLN A 108 4.14 -30.40 6.28
N SER A 109 3.93 -29.13 6.64
CA SER A 109 3.48 -28.09 5.73
C SER A 109 4.53 -27.86 4.65
N ASP A 110 4.31 -28.46 3.48
CA ASP A 110 5.08 -28.13 2.30
C ASP A 110 4.80 -26.67 1.97
N ALA A 111 5.84 -25.84 1.92
CA ALA A 111 5.73 -24.42 1.60
C ALA A 111 5.10 -24.20 0.21
N LEU A 112 5.14 -25.22 -0.66
CA LEU A 112 4.50 -25.24 -1.98
C LEU A 112 3.10 -25.87 -1.99
N ALA A 113 2.57 -26.27 -0.83
CA ALA A 113 1.21 -26.77 -0.74
C ALA A 113 0.23 -25.72 -1.29
N PRO A 114 -0.73 -26.11 -2.13
CA PRO A 114 -1.67 -25.17 -2.73
C PRO A 114 -2.44 -24.33 -1.69
N ALA A 115 -2.74 -24.89 -0.51
CA ALA A 115 -3.39 -24.16 0.58
C ALA A 115 -2.51 -23.02 1.13
N THR A 116 -1.25 -23.32 1.46
CA THR A 116 -0.27 -22.34 1.96
C THR A 116 0.06 -21.27 0.91
N LEU A 117 0.19 -21.68 -0.36
CA LEU A 117 0.38 -20.76 -1.48
C LEU A 117 -0.83 -19.85 -1.72
N ARG A 118 -2.07 -20.34 -1.59
CA ARG A 118 -3.29 -19.51 -1.69
C ARG A 118 -3.32 -18.44 -0.59
N GLY A 119 -3.04 -18.82 0.65
CA GLY A 119 -2.96 -17.88 1.77
C GLY A 119 -1.88 -16.82 1.57
N SER A 120 -0.66 -17.26 1.21
CA SER A 120 0.50 -16.37 1.06
C SER A 120 0.37 -15.42 -0.14
N SER A 121 -0.09 -15.92 -1.29
CA SER A 121 -0.26 -15.10 -2.49
C SER A 121 -1.37 -14.05 -2.35
N GLY A 122 -2.47 -14.36 -1.65
CA GLY A 122 -3.51 -13.38 -1.36
C GLY A 122 -2.99 -12.21 -0.50
N HIS A 123 -2.12 -12.51 0.46
CA HIS A 123 -1.43 -11.49 1.24
C HIS A 123 -0.50 -10.63 0.37
N TRP A 124 0.31 -11.25 -0.50
CA TRP A 124 1.18 -10.50 -1.41
C TRP A 124 0.39 -9.53 -2.29
N MET A 125 -0.71 -10.00 -2.91
CA MET A 125 -1.58 -9.16 -3.74
C MET A 125 -2.05 -7.91 -2.97
N LEU A 126 -2.49 -8.08 -1.73
CA LEU A 126 -2.95 -6.98 -0.88
C LEU A 126 -1.85 -5.94 -0.65
N PHE A 127 -0.64 -6.38 -0.27
CA PHE A 127 0.47 -5.47 0.02
C PHE A 127 0.97 -4.73 -1.22
N TYR A 128 1.10 -5.43 -2.35
CA TYR A 128 1.47 -4.81 -3.62
C TYR A 128 0.43 -3.79 -4.08
N ALA A 129 -0.87 -4.11 -4.00
CA ALA A 129 -1.95 -3.20 -4.36
C ALA A 129 -2.01 -1.98 -3.44
N ALA A 130 -1.92 -2.17 -2.12
CA ALA A 130 -1.93 -1.08 -1.15
C ALA A 130 -0.71 -0.16 -1.35
N GLY A 131 0.47 -0.75 -1.53
CA GLY A 131 1.71 -0.03 -1.83
C GLY A 131 1.61 0.79 -3.11
N PHE A 132 1.09 0.19 -4.19
CA PHE A 132 0.81 0.89 -5.44
C PHE A 132 -0.10 2.10 -5.23
N GLY A 133 -1.17 1.95 -4.44
CA GLY A 133 -2.09 3.05 -4.13
C GLY A 133 -1.42 4.23 -3.43
N VAL A 134 -0.60 3.95 -2.41
CA VAL A 134 0.14 5.00 -1.68
C VAL A 134 1.16 5.70 -2.58
N LEU A 135 1.93 4.92 -3.35
CA LEU A 135 2.91 5.43 -4.30
C LEU A 135 2.26 6.28 -5.40
N LEU A 136 1.10 5.84 -5.90
CA LEU A 136 0.35 6.55 -6.94
C LEU A 136 -0.19 7.88 -6.41
N THR A 137 -0.67 7.90 -5.17
CA THR A 137 -1.05 9.14 -4.50
C THR A 137 0.16 10.08 -4.38
N ALA A 138 1.32 9.58 -3.93
CA ALA A 138 2.53 10.39 -3.82
C ALA A 138 2.99 10.95 -5.20
N TYR A 139 2.85 10.15 -6.26
CA TYR A 139 3.19 10.54 -7.63
C TYR A 139 2.24 11.61 -8.19
N ARG A 140 0.92 11.42 -8.02
CA ARG A 140 -0.11 12.36 -8.50
C ARG A 140 -0.23 13.62 -7.65
N ARG A 141 0.16 13.54 -6.37
CA ARG A 141 0.01 14.63 -5.39
C ARG A 141 1.33 14.93 -4.66
N PRO A 142 2.39 15.33 -5.38
CA PRO A 142 3.71 15.53 -4.78
C PRO A 142 3.75 16.67 -3.75
N TRP A 143 2.78 17.60 -3.78
CA TRP A 143 2.62 18.63 -2.75
C TRP A 143 2.33 18.05 -1.37
N MET A 144 1.74 16.85 -1.27
CA MET A 144 1.53 16.16 0.02
C MET A 144 2.82 15.71 0.69
N LEU A 145 3.97 15.79 -0.01
CA LEU A 145 5.28 15.50 0.58
C LEU A 145 6.03 16.78 0.99
N ARG A 146 5.63 17.94 0.47
CA ARG A 146 6.19 19.24 0.86
C ARG A 146 5.57 19.66 2.20
N GLY A 147 6.34 19.56 3.29
CA GLY A 147 5.87 19.97 4.61
C GLY A 147 5.43 21.44 4.58
N ALA A 148 4.28 21.74 5.20
CA ALA A 148 3.90 23.14 5.40
C ALA A 148 4.85 23.73 6.43
N THR A 149 5.55 24.81 6.07
CA THR A 149 6.37 25.58 7.01
C THR A 149 5.73 26.94 7.21
N CYS A 150 5.61 27.37 8.46
CA CYS A 150 5.12 28.72 8.73
C CYS A 150 6.17 29.76 8.31
N PRO A 151 5.78 31.03 8.12
CA PRO A 151 6.71 32.12 7.79
C PRO A 151 7.86 32.28 8.78
N ARG A 152 7.69 31.80 10.03
CA ARG A 152 8.69 31.80 11.10
C ARG A 152 9.53 30.51 11.17
N GLY A 153 9.41 29.61 10.19
CA GLY A 153 10.25 28.40 10.08
C GLY A 153 9.76 27.16 10.85
N HIS A 154 8.65 27.22 11.59
CA HIS A 154 8.09 26.04 12.26
C HIS A 154 7.40 25.09 11.27
N ARG A 155 7.49 23.79 11.51
CA ARG A 155 6.71 22.79 10.77
C ARG A 155 5.24 22.90 11.19
N GLY A 156 4.39 23.33 10.27
CA GLY A 156 2.94 23.45 10.45
C GLY A 156 2.18 22.19 10.01
N LEU A 157 0.99 22.00 10.57
CA LEU A 157 0.03 21.03 10.03
C LEU A 157 -0.45 21.52 8.67
N ARG A 158 -0.49 20.64 7.67
CA ARG A 158 -0.87 20.98 6.27
C ARG A 158 -2.28 21.59 6.16
N ASP A 159 -3.17 21.24 7.08
CA ASP A 159 -4.58 21.68 7.08
C ASP A 159 -4.88 22.76 8.13
N ALA A 160 -3.87 23.22 8.89
CA ALA A 160 -4.10 24.26 9.89
C ALA A 160 -4.10 25.65 9.25
N LYS A 161 -5.06 26.49 9.65
CA LYS A 161 -5.07 27.93 9.29
C LYS A 161 -3.98 28.71 10.03
N PHE A 162 -3.57 28.21 11.20
CA PHE A 162 -2.60 28.84 12.08
C PHE A 162 -1.53 27.84 12.50
N CYS A 163 -0.30 28.32 12.68
CA CYS A 163 0.79 27.52 13.19
C CYS A 163 0.52 27.15 14.67
N PRO A 164 0.56 25.86 15.06
CA PRO A 164 0.30 25.44 16.43
C PRO A 164 1.37 25.91 17.42
N THR A 165 2.58 26.23 16.94
CA THR A 165 3.71 26.63 17.79
C THR A 165 3.77 28.14 18.02
N CYS A 166 3.49 28.96 17.00
CA CYS A 166 3.67 30.41 17.09
C CYS A 166 2.44 31.24 16.75
N GLY A 167 1.30 30.61 16.45
CA GLY A 167 0.05 31.28 16.13
C GLY A 167 0.03 32.03 14.80
N ALA A 168 1.14 32.10 14.06
CA ALA A 168 1.19 32.79 12.77
C ALA A 168 0.22 32.14 11.77
N ALA A 169 -0.52 32.97 11.03
CA ALA A 169 -1.34 32.50 9.92
C ALA A 169 -0.46 31.78 8.88
N LEU A 170 -0.89 30.60 8.47
CA LEU A 170 -0.25 29.88 7.38
C LEU A 170 -0.80 30.46 6.06
N PRO A 171 0.05 30.77 5.07
CA PRO A 171 -0.44 31.27 3.79
C PRO A 171 -1.41 30.25 3.20
N ASP A 172 -2.59 30.71 2.78
CA ASP A 172 -3.54 29.89 2.03
C ASP A 172 -2.84 29.42 0.75
N THR A 173 -2.32 28.19 0.77
CA THR A 173 -1.61 27.65 -0.39
C THR A 173 -2.58 27.70 -1.59
N PRO A 174 -2.28 28.43 -2.68
CA PRO A 174 -3.24 28.67 -3.77
C PRO A 174 -3.60 27.42 -4.60
N SER A 175 -3.10 26.22 -4.24
CA SER A 175 -3.42 24.97 -4.92
C SER A 175 -4.72 24.30 -4.44
N ARG A 176 -5.55 24.98 -3.63
CA ARG A 176 -6.91 24.50 -3.31
C ARG A 176 -7.87 24.54 -4.51
N THR A 177 -7.52 25.25 -5.59
CA THR A 177 -8.42 25.54 -6.71
C THR A 177 -7.74 25.38 -8.06
N ARG A 178 -7.41 24.14 -8.46
CA ARG A 178 -7.45 23.76 -9.89
C ARG A 178 -7.41 22.24 -10.06
N PRO A 179 -8.46 21.60 -10.61
CA PRO A 179 -8.25 20.39 -11.35
C PRO A 179 -7.41 20.77 -12.58
N LEU A 180 -6.22 20.18 -12.72
CA LEU A 180 -5.57 20.12 -14.02
C LEU A 180 -6.44 19.18 -14.86
N VAL A 181 -7.19 19.81 -15.77
CA VAL A 181 -7.79 19.16 -16.93
C VAL A 181 -6.71 18.42 -17.71
#